data_AF-A0A5D0P4V7-F1
#
_entry.id   AF-A0A5D0P4V7-F1
#
_cell.length_a   1.000
_cell.length_b   1.000
_cell.length_c   1.000
_cell.angle_alpha   90.00
_cell.angle_beta   90.00
_cell.angle_gamma   90.00
#
_symmetry.space_group_name_H-M   'P 1'
#
loop_
_entity.id
_entity.type
_entity.pdbx_description
1 polymer ?
#
loop_
_entity_poly.entity_id
_entity_poly.type
_entity_poly.pdbx_seq_one_letter_code
_entity_poly.pdbx_strand_id
1 'polypeptide(L)'
;MSSASELAAVEELLLKVLPDPMGFAERVLGELADRLATPPPADGPAVVHGFQEPDHALADRDLLLAAALGACGCWGEAAGCPDCAGRGSPGWMPPDPELYEQYVAPAVRRAAPPARTGLARSEGAAPREERPDEGGTR
;
A
#
# COMPACT_ATOMS: atom_id res chain seq x y z
N MET A 1 17.54 -14.34 -20.65
CA MET A 1 17.84 -13.08 -21.37
C MET A 1 18.26 -12.11 -20.30
N SER A 2 19.57 -11.90 -20.19
CA SER A 2 20.28 -11.64 -18.92
C SER A 2 20.29 -10.16 -18.54
N SER A 3 20.25 -9.89 -17.24
CA SER A 3 20.41 -8.60 -16.55
C SER A 3 21.47 -7.63 -17.13
N ALA A 4 22.48 -8.15 -17.82
CA ALA A 4 23.46 -7.36 -18.56
C ALA A 4 22.83 -6.45 -19.65
N SER A 5 21.76 -6.90 -20.33
CA SER A 5 21.06 -6.07 -21.33
C SER A 5 20.17 -5.01 -20.69
N GLU A 6 19.62 -5.29 -19.51
CA GLU A 6 18.83 -4.32 -18.75
C GLU A 6 19.72 -3.19 -18.22
N LEU A 7 20.90 -3.53 -17.71
CA LEU A 7 21.88 -2.54 -17.24
C LEU A 7 22.31 -1.59 -18.36
N ALA A 8 22.59 -2.13 -19.54
CA ALA A 8 22.97 -1.34 -20.72
C ALA A 8 21.83 -0.40 -21.19
N ALA A 9 20.59 -0.87 -21.15
CA ALA A 9 19.42 -0.05 -21.50
C ALA A 9 19.19 1.08 -20.49
N VAL A 10 19.42 0.83 -19.20
CA VAL A 10 19.34 1.86 -18.15
C VAL A 10 20.46 2.89 -18.30
N GLU A 11 21.68 2.45 -18.62
CA GLU A 11 22.82 3.33 -18.86
C GLU A 11 22.59 4.27 -20.07
N GLU A 12 22.08 3.73 -21.17
CA GLU A 12 21.73 4.53 -22.35
C GLU A 12 20.62 5.55 -22.05
N LEU A 13 19.60 5.14 -21.28
CA LEU A 13 18.52 6.03 -20.87
C LEU A 13 19.03 7.14 -19.93
N LEU A 14 19.93 6.82 -19.00
CA LEU A 14 20.56 7.78 -18.10
C LEU A 14 21.37 8.83 -18.86
N LEU A 15 22.17 8.42 -19.84
CA LEU A 15 22.94 9.34 -20.70
C LEU A 15 22.05 10.20 -21.58
N LYS A 16 20.87 9.70 -21.98
CA LYS A 16 19.89 10.46 -22.77
C LYS A 16 19.14 11.50 -21.94
N VAL A 17 18.82 11.18 -20.69
CA VAL A 17 18.10 12.07 -19.77
C VAL A 17 19.05 13.10 -19.15
N LEU A 18 20.28 12.71 -18.88
CA LEU A 18 21.34 13.55 -18.31
C LEU A 18 22.55 13.56 -19.27
N PRO A 19 22.53 14.38 -20.34
CA PRO A 19 23.61 14.41 -21.33
C PRO A 19 24.94 14.92 -20.76
N ASP A 20 24.91 15.59 -19.60
CA ASP A 20 26.09 16.04 -18.86
C ASP A 20 25.86 15.94 -17.34
N PRO A 21 26.06 14.75 -16.75
CA PRO A 21 25.83 14.53 -15.32
C PRO A 21 26.80 15.31 -14.45
N MET A 22 28.05 15.47 -14.91
CA MET A 22 29.10 16.16 -14.18
C MET A 22 28.89 17.68 -14.20
N GLY A 23 28.60 18.27 -15.36
CA GLY A 23 28.29 19.71 -15.43
C GLY A 23 26.94 20.07 -14.82
N PHE A 24 26.00 19.11 -14.69
CA PHE A 24 24.84 19.29 -13.82
C PHE A 24 25.26 19.35 -12.34
N ALA A 25 26.05 18.38 -11.86
CA ALA A 25 26.51 18.33 -10.48
C ALA A 25 27.34 19.58 -10.11
N GLU A 26 28.25 20.02 -10.98
CA GLU A 26 29.05 21.23 -10.78
C GLU A 26 28.18 22.49 -10.65
N ARG A 27 27.14 22.63 -11.47
CA ARG A 27 26.20 23.76 -11.38
C ARG A 27 25.41 23.75 -10.07
N VAL A 28 24.92 22.58 -9.65
CA VAL A 28 24.20 22.44 -8.38
C VAL A 28 25.10 22.76 -7.19
N LEU A 29 26.33 22.23 -7.20
CA LEU A 29 27.32 22.50 -6.15
C LEU A 29 27.73 23.97 -6.12
N GLY A 30 27.89 24.61 -7.27
CA GLY A 30 28.16 26.05 -7.39
C GLY A 30 27.04 26.91 -6.80
N GLU A 31 25.80 26.66 -7.21
CA GLU A 31 24.61 27.36 -6.68
C GLU A 31 24.48 27.18 -5.16
N LEU A 32 24.74 25.97 -4.65
CA LEU A 32 24.70 25.70 -3.21
C LEU A 32 25.81 26.44 -2.47
N ALA A 33 27.03 26.44 -3.01
CA ALA A 33 28.16 27.16 -2.44
C ALA A 33 27.90 28.67 -2.38
N ASP A 34 27.33 29.26 -3.44
CA ASP A 34 26.98 30.69 -3.48
C ASP A 34 25.92 31.05 -2.43
N ARG A 35 24.92 30.19 -2.24
CA ARG A 35 23.90 30.37 -1.19
C ARG A 35 24.48 30.29 0.21
N LEU A 36 25.41 29.37 0.44
CA LEU A 36 26.09 29.22 1.72
C LEU A 36 27.10 30.35 2.00
N ALA A 37 27.70 30.91 0.95
CA ALA A 37 28.63 32.03 1.04
C ALA A 37 27.92 33.38 1.25
N THR A 38 26.62 33.46 0.95
CA THR A 38 25.83 34.66 1.20
C THR A 38 25.51 34.75 2.70
N PRO A 39 26.05 35.73 3.44
CA PRO A 39 25.69 35.91 4.85
C PRO A 39 24.19 36.23 4.93
N PRO A 40 23.45 35.65 5.90
CA PRO A 40 22.05 35.98 6.07
C PRO A 40 21.90 37.50 6.33
N PRO A 41 20.81 38.12 5.87
CA PRO A 41 20.55 39.53 6.15
C PRO A 41 20.61 39.77 7.67
N ALA A 42 21.33 40.82 8.07
CA ALA A 42 21.80 41.02 9.44
C ALA A 42 20.73 41.40 10.48
N ASP A 43 19.43 41.31 10.16
CA ASP A 43 18.35 41.60 11.10
C ASP A 43 17.31 40.49 11.10
N GLY A 44 17.52 39.51 12.00
CA GLY A 44 16.57 38.45 12.33
C GLY A 44 17.11 37.04 12.05
N PRO A 45 16.56 36.01 12.72
CA PRO A 45 16.87 34.63 12.36
C PRO A 45 16.49 34.41 10.90
N ALA A 46 17.40 33.87 10.09
CA ALA A 46 17.07 33.36 8.77
C ALA A 46 16.02 32.25 8.96
N VAL A 47 14.75 32.60 8.76
CA VAL A 47 13.67 31.61 8.72
C VAL A 47 13.81 30.90 7.38
N VAL A 48 14.61 29.84 7.37
CA VAL A 48 14.42 28.80 6.37
C VAL A 48 13.02 28.28 6.68
N HIS A 49 12.06 28.54 5.79
CA HIS A 49 10.85 27.74 5.76
C HIS A 49 11.33 26.32 5.49
N GLY A 50 11.60 25.58 6.58
CA GLY A 50 11.91 24.18 6.48
C GLY A 50 10.79 23.57 5.64
N PHE A 51 11.17 22.69 4.72
CA PHE A 51 10.26 21.60 4.41
C PHE A 51 9.79 21.10 5.77
N GLN A 52 8.53 21.37 6.12
CA GLN A 52 7.88 20.59 7.14
C GLN A 52 7.89 19.21 6.52
N GLU A 53 8.87 18.39 6.87
CA GLU A 53 8.82 16.95 6.65
C GLU A 53 7.41 16.59 7.14
N PRO A 54 6.47 16.22 6.25
CA PRO A 54 5.27 15.59 6.74
C PRO A 54 5.75 14.45 7.63
N ASP A 55 5.07 14.19 8.74
CA ASP A 55 5.49 13.16 9.69
C ASP A 55 5.50 11.81 8.95
N HIS A 56 6.62 11.51 8.27
CA HIS A 56 6.70 10.48 7.23
C HIS A 56 6.45 9.13 7.86
N ALA A 57 6.81 8.97 9.14
CA ALA A 57 6.52 7.80 9.92
C ALA A 57 5.01 7.54 10.13
N LEU A 58 4.20 8.60 10.29
CA LEU A 58 2.73 8.46 10.37
C LEU A 58 2.14 8.17 8.98
N ALA A 59 2.59 8.88 7.95
CA ALA A 59 2.15 8.67 6.57
C ALA A 59 2.47 7.25 6.06
N ASP A 60 3.66 6.75 6.39
CA ASP A 60 4.09 5.38 6.05
C ASP A 60 3.23 4.35 6.77
N ARG A 61 2.89 4.59 8.04
CA ARG A 61 2.05 3.66 8.81
C ARG A 61 0.61 3.62 8.29
N ASP A 62 0.05 4.74 7.87
CA ASP A 62 -1.28 4.79 7.26
C ASP A 62 -1.31 4.04 5.93
N LEU A 63 -0.25 4.15 5.13
CA LEU A 63 -0.13 3.39 3.88
C LEU A 63 -0.05 1.88 4.14
N LEU A 64 0.74 1.47 5.14
CA LEU A 64 0.85 0.06 5.55
C LEU A 64 -0.48 -0.49 6.06
N LEU A 65 -1.23 0.30 6.83
CA LEU A 65 -2.55 -0.10 7.31
C LEU A 65 -3.58 -0.18 6.17
N ALA A 66 -3.53 0.76 5.23
CA ALA A 66 -4.35 0.70 4.03
C ALA A 66 -4.08 -0.61 3.26
N ALA A 67 -2.82 -0.97 3.06
CA ALA A 67 -2.44 -2.25 2.43
C ALA A 67 -2.92 -3.48 3.23
N ALA A 68 -2.76 -3.45 4.57
CA ALA A 68 -3.26 -4.51 5.46
C ALA A 68 -4.78 -4.71 5.38
N LEU A 69 -5.53 -3.71 4.93
CA LEU A 69 -6.99 -3.76 4.77
C LEU A 69 -7.43 -3.90 3.31
N GLY A 70 -6.49 -3.91 2.36
CA GLY A 70 -6.81 -3.89 0.93
C GLY A 70 -7.47 -2.59 0.48
N ALA A 71 -7.15 -1.47 1.13
CA ALA A 71 -7.60 -0.13 0.79
C ALA A 71 -6.57 0.62 -0.09
N CYS A 72 -7.01 1.67 -0.76
CA CYS A 72 -6.10 2.66 -1.37
C CYS A 72 -5.54 3.58 -0.28
N GLY A 73 -4.37 4.19 -0.50
CA GLY A 73 -3.81 5.18 0.42
C GLY A 73 -4.71 6.41 0.64
N CYS A 74 -5.64 6.69 -0.28
CA CYS A 74 -6.66 7.73 -0.10
C CYS A 74 -7.92 7.26 0.64
N TRP A 75 -8.00 5.98 1.00
CA TRP A 75 -9.14 5.33 1.70
C TRP A 75 -10.49 5.43 0.97
N GLY A 76 -10.48 5.81 -0.32
CA GLY A 76 -11.69 6.08 -1.10
C GLY A 76 -12.29 7.47 -0.86
N GLU A 77 -11.67 8.31 -0.04
CA GLU A 77 -12.19 9.65 0.29
C GLU A 77 -11.96 10.66 -0.85
N ALA A 78 -10.96 10.42 -1.70
CA ALA A 78 -10.65 11.25 -2.86
C ALA A 78 -11.32 10.72 -4.13
N ALA A 79 -12.44 11.34 -4.53
CA ALA A 79 -13.17 11.00 -5.77
C ALA A 79 -12.30 11.09 -7.03
N GLY A 80 -11.34 12.01 -7.06
CA GLY A 80 -10.37 12.19 -8.15
C GLY A 80 -9.06 11.43 -7.98
N CYS A 81 -8.98 10.47 -7.05
CA CYS A 81 -7.74 9.71 -6.81
C CYS A 81 -7.28 9.02 -8.11
N PRO A 82 -6.02 9.21 -8.55
CA PRO A 82 -5.53 8.62 -9.79
C PRO A 82 -5.47 7.08 -9.73
N ASP A 83 -5.36 6.50 -8.53
CA ASP A 83 -5.20 5.05 -8.36
C ASP A 83 -6.55 4.32 -8.26
N CYS A 84 -7.51 4.87 -7.50
CA CYS A 84 -8.76 4.17 -7.22
C CYS A 84 -10.03 4.91 -7.68
N ALA A 85 -9.92 6.16 -8.13
CA ALA A 85 -11.05 7.03 -8.49
C ALA A 85 -12.18 7.01 -7.45
N GLY A 86 -11.81 7.18 -6.17
CA GLY A 86 -12.74 7.19 -5.03
C GLY A 86 -13.31 5.84 -4.59
N ARG A 87 -12.94 4.71 -5.21
CA ARG A 87 -13.47 3.38 -4.83
C ARG A 87 -12.65 2.64 -3.77
N GLY A 88 -11.49 3.17 -3.40
CA GLY A 88 -10.45 2.49 -2.63
C GLY A 88 -10.68 2.36 -1.13
N SER A 89 -11.91 2.05 -0.71
CA SER A 89 -12.23 1.74 0.68
C SER A 89 -11.65 0.37 1.12
N PRO A 90 -11.60 0.06 2.44
CA PRO A 90 -11.20 -1.27 2.91
C PRO A 90 -11.92 -2.41 2.20
N GLY A 91 -11.16 -3.40 1.75
CA GLY A 91 -11.66 -4.54 0.96
C GLY A 91 -11.81 -4.26 -0.55
N TRP A 92 -11.38 -3.10 -1.05
CA TRP A 92 -11.37 -2.80 -2.49
C TRP A 92 -10.43 -3.72 -3.29
N MET A 93 -9.28 -4.07 -2.70
CA MET A 93 -8.34 -5.07 -3.20
C MET A 93 -8.14 -6.19 -2.15
N PRO A 94 -7.54 -7.33 -2.54
CA PRO A 94 -7.10 -8.32 -1.56
C PRO A 94 -6.16 -7.69 -0.52
N PRO A 95 -6.40 -7.90 0.80
CA PRO A 95 -5.48 -7.44 1.84
C PRO A 95 -4.10 -8.08 1.71
N ASP A 96 -3.06 -7.33 2.05
CA ASP A 96 -1.73 -7.90 2.21
C ASP A 96 -1.71 -8.85 3.43
N PRO A 97 -1.36 -10.13 3.24
CA PRO A 97 -1.50 -11.14 4.29
C PRO A 97 -0.50 -10.94 5.45
N GLU A 98 0.72 -10.46 5.17
CA GLU A 98 1.73 -10.24 6.21
C GLU A 98 1.37 -9.03 7.07
N LEU A 99 0.96 -7.93 6.42
CA LEU A 99 0.53 -6.72 7.11
C LEU A 99 -0.80 -6.94 7.86
N TYR A 100 -1.71 -7.76 7.32
CA TYR A 100 -2.94 -8.14 8.02
C TYR A 100 -2.62 -8.88 9.32
N GLU A 101 -1.75 -9.89 9.29
CA GLU A 101 -1.36 -10.64 10.50
C GLU A 101 -0.63 -9.77 11.51
N GLN A 102 0.18 -8.82 11.05
CA GLN A 102 0.92 -7.91 11.91
C GLN A 102 0.01 -6.86 12.59
N TYR A 103 -0.90 -6.23 11.84
CA TYR A 103 -1.62 -5.03 12.30
C TYR A 103 -3.11 -5.27 12.60
N VAL A 104 -3.80 -6.08 11.82
CA VAL A 104 -5.26 -6.20 11.87
C VAL A 104 -5.71 -7.40 12.72
N ALA A 105 -5.12 -8.57 12.46
CA ALA A 105 -5.50 -9.82 13.13
C ALA A 105 -5.42 -9.76 14.67
N PRO A 106 -4.41 -9.11 15.30
CA PRO A 106 -4.36 -8.97 16.75
C PRO A 106 -5.55 -8.19 17.33
N ALA A 107 -5.96 -7.11 16.65
CA ALA A 107 -7.08 -6.28 17.07
C ALA A 107 -8.41 -7.03 16.92
N VAL A 108 -8.60 -7.73 15.80
CA VAL A 108 -9.80 -8.54 15.54
C VAL A 108 -9.92 -9.67 16.58
N ARG A 109 -8.84 -10.40 16.87
CA ARG A 109 -8.83 -11.47 17.89
C ARG A 109 -9.22 -10.95 19.27
N ARG A 110 -8.77 -9.73 19.63
CA ARG A 110 -9.11 -9.10 20.90
C ARG A 110 -10.56 -8.61 20.96
N ALA A 111 -11.10 -8.15 19.83
CA ALA A 111 -12.47 -7.67 19.71
C ALA A 111 -13.49 -8.80 19.56
N ALA A 112 -13.06 -10.00 19.15
CA ALA A 112 -13.94 -11.14 18.99
C ALA A 112 -14.63 -11.48 20.32
N PRO A 113 -15.97 -11.63 20.32
CA PRO A 113 -16.65 -12.13 21.50
C PRO A 113 -16.13 -13.53 21.84
N PRO A 114 -16.16 -13.95 23.12
CA PRO A 114 -15.79 -15.30 23.49
C PRO A 114 -16.60 -16.28 22.62
N ALA A 115 -15.90 -17.22 21.99
CA ALA A 115 -16.51 -18.20 21.11
C ALA A 115 -17.71 -18.83 21.82
N ARG A 116 -18.89 -18.74 21.21
CA ARG A 116 -20.06 -19.46 21.68
C ARG A 116 -19.78 -20.94 21.47
N THR A 117 -19.17 -21.59 22.46
CA THR A 117 -19.06 -23.05 22.55
C THR A 117 -20.47 -23.61 22.57
N GLY A 118 -20.96 -24.07 21.41
CA GLY A 118 -22.25 -24.73 21.31
C GLY A 118 -22.99 -24.49 20.00
N LEU A 119 -22.47 -25.06 18.91
CA LEU A 119 -23.36 -25.61 17.88
C LEU A 119 -22.94 -27.06 17.68
N ALA A 120 -23.85 -27.91 18.14
CA ALA A 120 -23.76 -29.35 18.12
C ALA A 120 -23.59 -29.87 16.69
N ARG A 121 -22.91 -31.01 16.61
CA ARG A 121 -22.80 -31.88 15.44
C ARG A 121 -24.15 -32.02 14.74
N SER A 122 -24.23 -31.67 13.46
CA SER A 122 -25.24 -32.22 12.57
C SER A 122 -24.77 -33.60 12.10
N GLU A 123 -24.98 -34.61 12.95
CA GLU A 123 -25.10 -36.00 12.53
C GLU A 123 -26.49 -36.21 11.90
N GLY A 124 -26.53 -36.83 10.73
CA GLY A 124 -27.73 -37.53 10.23
C GLY A 124 -28.37 -37.00 8.96
N ALA A 125 -27.70 -37.15 7.81
CA ALA A 125 -28.39 -37.30 6.53
C ALA A 125 -28.41 -38.79 6.19
N ALA A 126 -29.52 -39.46 6.48
CA ALA A 126 -29.77 -40.85 6.11
C ALA A 126 -29.89 -40.99 4.58
N PRO A 127 -29.49 -42.13 3.97
CA PRO A 127 -29.74 -42.38 2.56
C PRO A 127 -31.22 -42.69 2.33
N ARG A 128 -31.78 -42.10 1.27
CA ARG A 128 -33.17 -42.24 0.86
C ARG A 128 -33.33 -43.59 0.15
N GLU A 129 -33.97 -44.57 0.80
CA GLU A 129 -34.42 -45.80 0.15
C GLU A 129 -35.50 -45.48 -0.91
N GLU A 130 -35.22 -45.86 -2.15
CA GLU A 130 -36.15 -45.83 -3.27
C GLU A 130 -37.26 -46.87 -3.03
N ARG A 131 -38.52 -46.41 -3.02
CA ARG A 131 -39.70 -47.30 -3.03
C ARG A 131 -39.88 -47.88 -4.44
N PRO A 132 -40.09 -49.20 -4.60
CA PRO A 132 -40.51 -49.76 -5.88
C PRO A 132 -41.94 -49.33 -6.22
N ASP A 133 -42.13 -49.07 -7.51
CA ASP A 133 -43.39 -48.80 -8.20
C ASP A 133 -44.23 -50.08 -8.29
N GLU A 134 -45.34 -50.13 -7.55
CA GLU A 134 -46.34 -51.20 -7.65
C GLU A 134 -47.69 -50.60 -8.08
N GLY A 135 -48.11 -50.92 -9.32
CA GLY A 135 -49.51 -50.81 -9.77
C GLY A 135 -49.63 -50.31 -11.21
N GLY A 136 -50.19 -51.05 -12.17
CA GLY A 136 -50.94 -52.29 -12.06
C GLY A 136 -51.42 -52.79 -13.43
N THR A 137 -51.85 -54.04 -13.41
CA THR A 137 -52.56 -54.77 -14.45
C THR A 137 -53.94 -54.16 -14.79
N ARG A 138 -54.20 -53.91 -16.07
CA ARG A 138 -55.33 -54.45 -16.84
C ARG A 138 -55.26 -54.07 -18.32
#